data_AF-A0ABD3PK07-F1
#
_entry.id   AF-A0ABD3PK07-F1
#
_cell.length_a   1.000
_cell.length_b   1.000
_cell.length_c   1.000
_cell.angle_alpha   90.00
_cell.angle_beta   90.00
_cell.angle_gamma   90.00
#
_symmetry.space_group_name_H-M   'P 1'
#
loop_
_entity.id
_entity.type
_entity.pdbx_description
1 polymer ?
#
loop_
_entity_poly.entity_id
_entity_poly.type
_entity_poly.pdbx_seq_one_letter_code
_entity_poly.pdbx_strand_id
1 'polypeptide(L)'
;MSLFVFLITAIIVGNVSAFSASNTALLSRLQTIQAELLISIGRIPGTAMPPEWAASGAKLGFALEVEFTDEPCEYEMTKERLLKSDALMGTKLLSVEPLNVPTFVSTKGKETIKVKPGAYGCQIQGLESRQYAFRFFLDFPEGSKRNDVELPAEKIYFLSSCWLLPGGEDSSLERARRRRDDLVTTIRQISDEVDQVERQLADANILQREMEKIYPLDSSKVIQGPNEIIFAKEGVVAVKRFRGTLGTKEQYHWIGTFTFNEFFEDDEGDG
;
A
#
# COMPACT_ATOMS: atom_id res chain seq x y z
N MET A 1 27.47 17.49 -31.44
CA MET A 1 26.08 17.49 -30.91
C MET A 1 25.35 16.15 -30.99
N SER A 2 25.79 15.16 -31.79
CA SER A 2 25.05 13.88 -31.94
C SER A 2 25.28 12.85 -30.82
N LEU A 3 26.46 12.83 -30.17
CA LEU A 3 26.79 11.79 -29.18
C LEU A 3 26.10 11.97 -27.81
N PHE A 4 25.82 13.21 -27.40
CA PHE A 4 25.20 13.52 -26.11
C PHE A 4 23.71 13.18 -26.06
N VAL A 5 23.02 13.24 -27.20
CA VAL A 5 21.61 12.87 -27.31
C VAL A 5 21.46 11.35 -27.18
N PHE A 6 22.34 10.56 -27.80
CA PHE A 6 22.29 9.09 -27.71
C PHE A 6 22.54 8.55 -26.29
N LEU A 7 23.40 9.20 -25.49
CA LEU A 7 23.68 8.77 -24.12
C LEU A 7 22.49 9.01 -23.17
N ILE A 8 21.76 10.12 -23.36
CA ILE A 8 20.57 10.45 -22.55
C ILE A 8 19.42 9.51 -22.90
N THR A 9 19.22 9.16 -24.17
CA THR A 9 18.16 8.20 -24.57
C THR A 9 18.45 6.79 -24.06
N ALA A 10 19.72 6.35 -24.04
CA ALA A 10 20.09 5.03 -23.53
C ALA A 10 19.88 4.88 -22.01
N ILE A 11 20.15 5.93 -21.22
CA ILE A 11 19.91 5.95 -19.77
C ILE A 11 18.40 5.90 -19.47
N ILE A 12 17.58 6.62 -20.24
CA ILE A 12 16.13 6.61 -20.07
C ILE A 12 15.54 5.24 -20.45
N VAL A 13 15.97 4.64 -21.57
CA VAL A 13 15.47 3.33 -22.02
C VAL A 13 15.91 2.18 -21.11
N GLY A 14 17.16 2.20 -20.61
CA GLY A 14 17.67 1.20 -19.67
C GLY A 14 16.96 1.23 -18.31
N ASN A 15 16.56 2.42 -17.84
CA ASN A 15 15.78 2.55 -16.62
C ASN A 15 14.34 2.04 -16.82
N VAL A 16 13.66 2.39 -17.91
CA VAL A 16 12.27 1.96 -18.17
C VAL A 16 12.14 0.44 -18.32
N SER A 17 13.09 -0.23 -18.98
CA SER A 17 13.08 -1.69 -19.10
C SER A 17 13.33 -2.38 -17.76
N ALA A 18 14.24 -1.86 -16.93
CA ALA A 18 14.46 -2.35 -15.57
C ALA A 18 13.23 -2.15 -14.66
N PHE A 19 12.53 -1.01 -14.79
CA PHE A 19 11.29 -0.75 -14.07
C PHE A 19 10.16 -1.72 -14.45
N SER A 20 10.00 -1.99 -15.75
CA SER A 20 9.00 -2.93 -16.26
C SER A 20 9.24 -4.38 -15.80
N ALA A 21 10.50 -4.84 -15.89
CA ALA A 21 10.89 -6.18 -15.44
C ALA A 21 10.70 -6.37 -13.93
N SER A 22 11.05 -5.35 -13.14
CA SER A 22 10.91 -5.35 -11.68
C SER A 22 9.44 -5.39 -11.23
N ASN A 23 8.55 -4.66 -11.93
CA ASN A 23 7.12 -4.70 -11.63
C ASN A 23 6.48 -6.05 -12.00
N THR A 24 6.92 -6.63 -13.11
CA THR A 24 6.46 -7.98 -13.53
C THR A 24 6.82 -9.04 -12.49
N ALA A 25 8.05 -8.98 -11.95
CA ALA A 25 8.51 -9.91 -10.91
C ALA A 25 7.74 -9.77 -9.58
N LEU A 26 7.34 -8.55 -9.21
CA LEU A 26 6.48 -8.35 -8.04
C LEU A 26 5.08 -8.89 -8.30
N LEU A 27 4.46 -8.53 -9.43
CA LEU A 27 3.12 -8.98 -9.75
C LEU A 27 3.04 -10.50 -9.79
N SER A 28 4.05 -11.18 -10.35
CA SER A 28 4.09 -12.66 -10.35
C SER A 28 4.20 -13.27 -8.94
N ARG A 29 4.80 -12.55 -7.98
CA ARG A 29 4.90 -13.03 -6.59
C ARG A 29 3.67 -12.68 -5.75
N LEU A 30 2.87 -11.70 -6.19
CA LEU A 30 1.61 -11.32 -5.55
C LEU A 30 0.43 -12.21 -5.96
N GLN A 31 0.59 -12.99 -7.02
CA GLN A 31 -0.40 -13.93 -7.49
C GLN A 31 -0.66 -15.00 -6.43
N THR A 32 -1.93 -15.43 -6.36
CA THR A 32 -2.45 -16.47 -5.46
C THR A 32 -2.27 -16.18 -3.97
N ILE A 33 -1.99 -14.92 -3.60
CA ILE A 33 -1.92 -14.54 -2.19
C ILE A 33 -3.34 -14.40 -1.66
N GLN A 34 -3.64 -15.16 -0.61
CA GLN A 34 -4.85 -14.97 0.16
C GLN A 34 -4.52 -14.26 1.48
N ALA A 35 -5.38 -13.32 1.87
CA ALA A 35 -5.16 -12.51 3.06
C ALA A 35 -6.46 -12.11 3.74
N GLU A 36 -6.44 -12.08 5.07
CA GLU A 36 -7.52 -11.48 5.87
C GLU A 36 -7.21 -10.00 6.14
N LEU A 37 -8.14 -9.14 5.73
CA LEU A 37 -8.11 -7.70 5.93
C LEU A 37 -9.06 -7.30 7.06
N LEU A 38 -8.53 -6.70 8.12
CA LEU A 38 -9.33 -6.05 9.16
C LEU A 38 -9.58 -4.61 8.75
N ILE A 39 -10.80 -4.33 8.30
CA ILE A 39 -11.18 -3.01 7.79
C ILE A 39 -11.84 -2.21 8.90
N SER A 40 -11.45 -0.95 9.04
CA SER A 40 -12.01 0.00 10.01
C SER A 40 -12.37 1.31 9.32
N ILE A 41 -13.64 1.46 8.98
CA ILE A 41 -14.22 2.68 8.41
C ILE A 41 -14.63 3.62 9.54
N GLY A 42 -14.28 4.89 9.44
CA GLY A 42 -14.57 5.89 10.45
C GLY A 42 -13.68 7.11 10.30
N ARG A 43 -13.97 8.16 11.07
CA ARG A 43 -13.28 9.44 10.92
C ARG A 43 -11.79 9.28 11.23
N ILE A 44 -10.95 9.75 10.31
CA ILE A 44 -9.51 9.90 10.53
C ILE A 44 -9.23 11.39 10.80
N PRO A 45 -8.80 11.78 12.01
CA PRO A 45 -8.43 13.16 12.30
C PRO A 45 -7.36 13.68 11.33
N GLY A 46 -7.52 14.92 10.87
CA GLY A 46 -6.55 15.56 9.97
C GLY A 46 -6.69 15.23 8.49
N THR A 47 -7.70 14.48 8.06
CA THR A 47 -7.97 14.22 6.64
C THR A 47 -9.01 15.18 6.05
N ALA A 48 -9.19 15.16 4.73
CA ALA A 48 -10.12 16.02 3.98
C ALA A 48 -11.62 15.64 4.17
N MET A 49 -11.93 14.81 5.17
CA MET A 49 -13.29 14.37 5.46
C MET A 49 -14.12 15.49 6.09
N PRO A 50 -15.42 15.61 5.73
CA PRO A 50 -16.31 16.58 6.35
C PRO A 50 -16.42 16.39 7.87
N PRO A 51 -16.53 17.47 8.66
CA PRO A 51 -16.57 17.38 10.12
C PRO A 51 -17.79 16.64 10.67
N GLU A 52 -18.87 16.56 9.91
CA GLU A 52 -20.12 15.86 10.25
C GLU A 52 -20.04 14.34 10.03
N TRP A 53 -19.08 13.85 9.25
CA TRP A 53 -18.99 12.44 8.91
C TRP A 53 -18.32 11.64 10.04
N ALA A 54 -18.98 10.58 10.52
CA ALA A 54 -18.55 9.80 11.69
C ALA A 54 -18.16 10.68 12.90
N ALA A 55 -18.91 11.76 13.12
CA ALA A 55 -18.68 12.75 14.17
C ALA A 55 -18.80 12.16 15.59
N SER A 56 -19.55 11.06 15.76
CA SER A 56 -19.68 10.34 17.03
C SER A 56 -18.40 9.63 17.47
N GLY A 57 -17.41 9.48 16.57
CA GLY A 57 -16.22 8.66 16.81
C GLY A 57 -16.47 7.16 16.67
N ALA A 58 -17.68 6.74 16.29
CA ALA A 58 -17.96 5.35 15.97
C ALA A 58 -17.12 4.84 14.79
N LYS A 59 -16.96 3.52 14.72
CA LYS A 59 -16.28 2.83 13.62
C LYS A 59 -17.13 1.66 13.11
N LEU A 60 -17.13 1.49 11.79
CA LEU A 60 -17.66 0.32 11.11
C LEU A 60 -16.48 -0.58 10.80
N GLY A 61 -16.37 -1.67 11.57
CA GLY A 61 -15.29 -2.64 11.46
C GLY A 61 -15.80 -3.98 10.98
N PHE A 62 -15.09 -4.62 10.06
CA PHE A 62 -15.38 -5.96 9.55
C PHE A 62 -14.10 -6.63 9.04
N ALA A 63 -14.08 -7.96 9.09
CA ALA A 63 -13.05 -8.79 8.49
C ALA A 63 -13.47 -9.16 7.07
N LEU A 64 -12.55 -9.05 6.11
CA LEU A 64 -12.74 -9.40 4.71
C LEU A 64 -11.56 -10.24 4.26
N GLU A 65 -11.83 -11.43 3.77
CA GLU A 65 -10.83 -12.30 3.15
C GLU A 65 -10.79 -12.02 1.66
N VAL A 66 -9.59 -11.90 1.09
CA VAL A 66 -9.38 -11.62 -0.32
C VAL A 66 -8.31 -12.52 -0.91
N GLU A 67 -8.45 -12.81 -2.19
CA GLU A 67 -7.41 -13.43 -3.02
C GLU A 67 -6.94 -12.46 -4.11
N PHE A 68 -5.63 -12.33 -4.25
CA PHE A 68 -4.99 -11.60 -5.34
C PHE A 68 -4.65 -12.60 -6.47
N THR A 69 -5.50 -12.69 -7.49
CA THR A 69 -5.40 -13.75 -8.51
C THR A 69 -4.42 -13.40 -9.64
N ASP A 70 -4.04 -14.37 -10.47
CA ASP A 70 -3.25 -14.15 -11.68
C ASP A 70 -4.09 -13.79 -12.92
N GLU A 71 -5.41 -13.74 -12.75
CA GLU A 71 -6.37 -13.46 -13.81
C GLU A 71 -6.34 -11.98 -14.22
N PRO A 72 -6.41 -11.68 -15.53
CA PRO A 72 -6.56 -10.30 -15.99
C PRO A 72 -7.92 -9.74 -15.55
N CYS A 73 -7.92 -8.53 -14.97
CA CYS A 73 -9.17 -7.89 -14.59
C CYS A 73 -10.02 -7.47 -15.80
N GLU A 74 -11.31 -7.25 -15.59
CA GLU A 74 -12.22 -6.77 -16.64
C GLU A 74 -11.77 -5.44 -17.26
N TYR A 75 -12.11 -5.21 -18.53
CA TYR A 75 -11.70 -4.02 -19.28
C TYR A 75 -12.07 -2.70 -18.58
N GLU A 76 -13.25 -2.61 -17.97
CA GLU A 76 -13.69 -1.40 -17.26
C GLU A 76 -12.84 -1.11 -16.02
N MET A 77 -12.36 -2.15 -15.32
CA MET A 77 -11.47 -2.01 -14.18
C MET A 77 -10.10 -1.46 -14.60
N THR A 78 -9.67 -1.76 -15.83
CA THR A 78 -8.44 -1.21 -16.39
C THR A 78 -8.47 0.31 -16.57
N LYS A 79 -9.61 0.98 -16.48
CA LYS A 79 -9.68 2.44 -16.62
C LYS A 79 -9.33 3.18 -15.32
N GLU A 80 -9.10 2.46 -14.22
CA GLU A 80 -8.85 3.10 -12.92
C GLU A 80 -7.47 3.77 -12.83
N ARG A 81 -7.48 5.09 -12.82
CA ARG A 81 -6.28 5.94 -12.83
C ARG A 81 -5.41 5.77 -11.59
N LEU A 82 -6.00 5.48 -10.42
CA LEU A 82 -5.24 5.28 -9.18
C LEU A 82 -4.24 4.11 -9.32
N LEU A 83 -4.64 3.07 -10.06
CA LEU A 83 -3.82 1.89 -10.30
C LEU A 83 -2.80 2.11 -11.42
N LYS A 84 -3.08 3.04 -12.36
CA LYS A 84 -2.30 3.28 -13.58
C LYS A 84 -1.56 4.61 -13.61
N SER A 85 -1.31 5.25 -12.47
CA SER A 85 -0.99 6.69 -12.38
C SER A 85 0.25 7.18 -13.18
N ASP A 86 1.01 6.33 -13.87
CA ASP A 86 2.13 6.75 -14.70
C ASP A 86 2.21 5.98 -16.03
N ALA A 87 2.45 6.69 -17.14
CA ALA A 87 2.55 6.15 -18.50
C ALA A 87 3.80 5.27 -18.70
N LEU A 88 4.74 5.31 -17.75
CA LEU A 88 5.99 4.57 -17.75
C LEU A 88 5.88 3.18 -17.10
N MET A 89 4.69 2.74 -16.68
CA MET A 89 4.48 1.54 -15.87
C MET A 89 3.56 0.53 -16.53
N GLY A 90 3.81 -0.75 -16.25
CA GLY A 90 3.09 -1.91 -16.77
C GLY A 90 1.58 -1.75 -16.70
N THR A 91 0.92 -1.99 -17.83
CA THR A 91 -0.52 -1.81 -18.04
C THR A 91 -1.37 -2.95 -17.47
N LYS A 92 -0.73 -4.00 -16.95
CA LYS A 92 -1.39 -5.23 -16.50
C LYS A 92 -1.89 -5.03 -15.07
N LEU A 93 -3.20 -4.88 -14.96
CA LEU A 93 -3.92 -5.02 -13.71
C LEU A 93 -4.44 -6.44 -13.62
N LEU A 94 -4.49 -6.97 -12.41
CA LEU A 94 -4.95 -8.31 -12.10
C LEU A 94 -6.19 -8.23 -11.20
N SER A 95 -6.96 -9.31 -11.15
CA SER A 95 -8.21 -9.37 -10.38
C SER A 95 -7.95 -9.58 -8.89
N VAL A 96 -8.79 -8.99 -8.05
CA VAL A 96 -8.83 -9.31 -6.61
C VAL A 96 -10.25 -9.76 -6.26
N GLU A 97 -10.37 -10.91 -5.62
CA GLU A 97 -11.65 -11.57 -5.35
C GLU A 97 -11.92 -11.68 -3.85
N PRO A 98 -13.15 -11.39 -3.39
CA PRO A 98 -13.53 -11.64 -2.00
C PRO A 98 -13.78 -13.13 -1.77
N LEU A 99 -13.13 -13.72 -0.77
CA LEU A 99 -13.28 -15.14 -0.41
C LEU A 99 -14.41 -15.38 0.60
N ASN A 100 -14.82 -14.35 1.32
CA ASN A 100 -15.91 -14.43 2.29
C ASN A 100 -16.96 -13.32 2.10
N VAL A 101 -18.11 -13.50 2.77
CA VAL A 101 -19.14 -12.45 2.88
C VAL A 101 -18.95 -11.73 4.22
N PRO A 102 -18.30 -10.55 4.24
CA PRO A 102 -18.02 -9.83 5.47
C PRO A 102 -19.31 -9.47 6.22
N THR A 103 -19.21 -9.46 7.55
CA THR A 103 -20.34 -9.12 8.42
C THR A 103 -19.93 -8.18 9.55
N PHE A 104 -20.88 -7.41 10.06
CA PHE A 104 -20.70 -6.56 11.23
C PHE A 104 -21.92 -6.63 12.15
N VAL A 105 -21.73 -6.26 13.42
CA VAL A 105 -22.80 -6.24 14.42
C VAL A 105 -23.33 -4.83 14.61
N SER A 106 -24.63 -4.66 14.43
CA SER A 106 -25.38 -3.42 14.68
C SER A 106 -26.48 -3.63 15.71
N THR A 107 -27.26 -2.58 15.97
CA THR A 107 -28.48 -2.66 16.80
C THR A 107 -29.56 -3.57 16.21
N LYS A 108 -29.49 -3.88 14.91
CA LYS A 108 -30.39 -4.80 14.21
C LYS A 108 -29.90 -6.25 14.21
N GLY A 109 -28.75 -6.52 14.84
CA GLY A 109 -28.10 -7.84 14.84
C GLY A 109 -26.93 -7.91 13.86
N LYS A 110 -26.67 -9.10 13.33
CA LYS A 110 -25.59 -9.36 12.36
C LYS A 110 -26.05 -8.92 10.97
N GLU A 111 -25.37 -7.94 10.40
CA GLU A 111 -25.60 -7.44 9.04
C GLU A 111 -24.48 -7.92 8.11
N THR A 112 -24.82 -8.26 6.87
CA THR A 112 -23.88 -8.70 5.83
C THR A 112 -23.53 -7.53 4.90
N ILE A 113 -22.29 -7.52 4.42
CA ILE A 113 -21.81 -6.52 3.46
C ILE A 113 -21.55 -7.24 2.14
N LYS A 114 -22.22 -6.81 1.07
CA LYS A 114 -21.96 -7.36 -0.27
C LYS A 114 -20.72 -6.72 -0.85
N VAL A 115 -19.79 -7.56 -1.30
CA VAL A 115 -18.53 -7.17 -1.92
C VAL A 115 -18.43 -7.87 -3.26
N LYS A 116 -18.02 -7.14 -4.29
CA LYS A 116 -17.74 -7.66 -5.62
C LYS A 116 -16.24 -7.61 -5.91
N PRO A 117 -15.75 -8.47 -6.82
CA PRO A 117 -14.37 -8.42 -7.28
C PRO A 117 -13.96 -7.03 -7.78
N GLY A 118 -12.67 -6.77 -7.72
CA GLY A 118 -12.08 -5.55 -8.26
C GLY A 118 -10.73 -5.83 -8.90
N ALA A 119 -9.83 -4.85 -8.85
CA ALA A 119 -8.51 -5.00 -9.44
C ALA A 119 -7.41 -4.49 -8.52
N TYR A 120 -6.22 -5.07 -8.69
CA TYR A 120 -5.01 -4.64 -8.00
C TYR A 120 -3.87 -4.32 -8.98
N GLY A 121 -2.92 -3.54 -8.50
CA GLY A 121 -1.73 -3.17 -9.23
C GLY A 121 -0.63 -2.64 -8.31
N CYS A 122 0.60 -2.70 -8.80
CA CYS A 122 1.78 -2.23 -8.10
C CYS A 122 2.49 -1.13 -8.89
N GLN A 123 3.00 -0.14 -8.15
CA GLN A 123 3.81 0.93 -8.71
C GLN A 123 5.07 1.10 -7.87
N ILE A 124 6.24 0.95 -8.48
CA ILE A 124 7.50 1.25 -7.80
C ILE A 124 7.53 2.73 -7.38
N GLN A 125 7.81 3.01 -6.10
CA GLN A 125 7.92 4.37 -5.57
C GLN A 125 9.37 4.83 -5.43
N GLY A 126 10.31 3.91 -5.19
CA GLY A 126 11.73 4.23 -5.12
C GLY A 126 12.58 3.06 -5.58
N LEU A 127 13.36 3.25 -6.65
CA LEU A 127 14.24 2.23 -7.22
C LEU A 127 15.24 1.69 -6.17
N GLU A 128 15.82 2.58 -5.38
CA GLU A 128 16.79 2.25 -4.34
C GLU A 128 16.15 1.49 -3.18
N SER A 129 14.96 1.92 -2.77
CA SER A 129 14.18 1.33 -1.68
C SER A 129 13.54 -0.03 -2.05
N ARG A 130 13.37 -0.30 -3.35
CA ARG A 130 12.48 -1.38 -3.86
C ARG A 130 11.11 -1.38 -3.17
N GLN A 131 10.64 -0.20 -2.78
CA GLN A 131 9.30 0.01 -2.26
C GLN A 131 8.32 0.13 -3.41
N TYR A 132 7.22 -0.58 -3.31
CA TYR A 132 6.11 -0.52 -4.25
C TYR A 132 4.88 -0.01 -3.53
N ALA A 133 4.17 0.92 -4.15
CA ALA A 133 2.80 1.23 -3.81
C ALA A 133 1.95 0.03 -4.23
N PHE A 134 1.37 -0.64 -3.24
CA PHE A 134 0.39 -1.68 -3.45
C PHE A 134 -0.99 -1.06 -3.40
N ARG A 135 -1.75 -1.15 -4.49
CA ARG A 135 -3.07 -0.53 -4.59
C ARG A 135 -4.06 -1.51 -5.17
N PHE A 136 -5.25 -1.53 -4.59
CA PHE A 136 -6.36 -2.30 -5.13
C PHE A 136 -7.67 -1.60 -4.84
N PHE A 137 -8.74 -2.04 -5.48
CA PHE A 137 -10.10 -1.64 -5.11
C PHE A 137 -11.01 -2.86 -5.10
N LEU A 138 -12.11 -2.74 -4.36
CA LEU A 138 -13.24 -3.66 -4.40
C LEU A 138 -14.52 -2.85 -4.55
N ASP A 139 -15.55 -3.44 -5.16
CA ASP A 139 -16.84 -2.77 -5.38
C ASP A 139 -17.84 -3.17 -4.29
N PHE A 140 -18.40 -2.17 -3.61
CA PHE A 140 -19.37 -2.33 -2.53
C PHE A 140 -20.73 -1.81 -3.01
N PRO A 141 -21.49 -2.59 -3.80
CA PRO A 141 -22.65 -2.08 -4.55
C PRO A 141 -23.79 -1.54 -3.68
N GLU A 142 -23.90 -1.99 -2.43
CA GLU A 142 -24.98 -1.62 -1.51
C GLU A 142 -24.51 -0.70 -0.38
N GLY A 143 -23.18 -0.53 -0.22
CA GLY A 143 -22.62 0.14 0.94
C GLY A 143 -23.03 -0.54 2.26
N SER A 144 -22.85 0.15 3.37
CA SER A 144 -23.32 -0.26 4.70
C SER A 144 -23.31 0.92 5.67
N LYS A 145 -24.13 0.88 6.71
CA LYS A 145 -24.21 1.97 7.69
C LYS A 145 -24.29 1.46 9.12
N ARG A 146 -23.49 2.05 10.00
CA ARG A 146 -23.52 1.80 11.44
C ARG A 146 -23.45 3.13 12.17
N ASN A 147 -24.51 3.48 12.90
CA ASN A 147 -24.66 4.79 13.53
C ASN A 147 -24.57 5.92 12.47
N ASP A 148 -23.61 6.83 12.64
CA ASP A 148 -23.27 7.94 11.74
C ASP A 148 -22.06 7.63 10.83
N VAL A 149 -21.58 6.38 10.82
CA VAL A 149 -20.54 5.89 9.91
C VAL A 149 -21.18 5.19 8.74
N GLU A 150 -20.77 5.55 7.53
CA GLU A 150 -21.28 4.99 6.28
C GLU A 150 -20.14 4.50 5.41
N LEU A 151 -20.17 3.21 5.08
CA LEU A 151 -19.44 2.64 3.95
C LEU A 151 -20.25 2.94 2.69
N PRO A 152 -19.77 3.80 1.79
CA PRO A 152 -20.55 4.22 0.64
C PRO A 152 -20.74 3.09 -0.38
N ALA A 153 -21.84 3.16 -1.12
CA ALA A 153 -22.21 2.20 -2.15
C ALA A 153 -21.42 2.43 -3.46
N GLU A 154 -20.12 2.19 -3.43
CA GLU A 154 -19.21 2.49 -4.54
C GLU A 154 -17.92 1.66 -4.47
N LYS A 155 -16.99 1.92 -5.40
CA LYS A 155 -15.64 1.39 -5.36
C LYS A 155 -14.85 1.98 -4.19
N ILE A 156 -14.33 1.09 -3.36
CA ILE A 156 -13.48 1.44 -2.22
C ILE A 156 -12.05 1.06 -2.55
N TYR A 157 -11.13 2.01 -2.39
CA TYR A 157 -9.73 1.88 -2.74
C TYR A 157 -8.88 1.61 -1.51
N PHE A 158 -7.97 0.67 -1.63
CA PHE A 158 -7.03 0.26 -0.59
C PHE A 158 -5.62 0.63 -1.05
N LEU A 159 -4.92 1.37 -0.20
CA LEU A 159 -3.59 1.88 -0.48
C LEU A 159 -2.64 1.39 0.61
N SER A 160 -1.61 0.65 0.23
CA SER A 160 -0.55 0.18 1.10
C SER A 160 0.81 0.23 0.39
N SER A 161 1.85 -0.23 1.06
CA SER A 161 3.19 -0.41 0.51
C SER A 161 3.63 -1.85 0.69
N CYS A 162 4.41 -2.35 -0.26
CA CYS A 162 5.08 -3.62 -0.14
C CYS A 162 6.53 -3.54 -0.63
N TRP A 163 7.35 -4.50 -0.22
CA TRP A 163 8.76 -4.60 -0.56
C TRP A 163 9.07 -6.04 -0.99
N LEU A 164 9.84 -6.17 -2.09
CA LEU A 164 10.43 -7.44 -2.46
C LEU A 164 11.69 -7.70 -1.64
N LEU A 165 11.74 -8.81 -0.93
CA LEU A 165 12.99 -9.30 -0.39
C LEU A 165 13.83 -9.86 -1.56
N PRO A 166 15.07 -9.40 -1.76
CA PRO A 166 15.97 -10.08 -2.68
C PRO A 166 16.28 -11.47 -2.12
N GLY A 167 15.91 -12.52 -2.84
CA GLY A 167 16.35 -13.88 -2.53
C GLY A 167 17.88 -13.94 -2.44
N GLY A 168 18.39 -14.29 -1.26
CA GLY A 168 19.82 -14.35 -0.92
C GLY A 168 20.10 -13.91 0.52
N GLU A 169 21.01 -14.63 1.17
CA GLU A 169 21.43 -14.62 2.60
C GLU A 169 21.76 -13.26 3.26
N ASP A 170 21.66 -12.13 2.54
CA ASP A 170 21.81 -10.78 3.10
C ASP A 170 20.68 -9.89 2.59
N SER A 171 19.52 -10.04 3.25
CA SER A 171 18.32 -9.26 2.94
C SER A 171 18.65 -7.77 2.95
N SER A 172 18.11 -7.00 2.01
CA SER A 172 18.29 -5.53 2.01
C SER A 172 17.84 -4.90 3.33
N LEU A 173 16.91 -5.54 4.02
CA LEU A 173 16.50 -5.20 5.38
C LEU A 173 17.63 -5.44 6.40
N GLU A 174 18.35 -6.55 6.29
CA GLU A 174 19.52 -6.85 7.13
C GLU A 174 20.69 -5.93 6.80
N ARG A 175 20.92 -5.60 5.52
CA ARG A 175 21.89 -4.57 5.13
C ARG A 175 21.48 -3.17 5.58
N ALA A 176 20.18 -2.85 5.56
CA ALA A 176 19.67 -1.58 6.07
C ALA A 176 19.72 -1.53 7.60
N ARG A 177 19.47 -2.64 8.29
CA ARG A 177 19.64 -2.81 9.73
C ARG A 177 21.11 -2.67 10.12
N ARG A 178 22.02 -3.39 9.45
CA ARG A 178 23.48 -3.25 9.64
C ARG A 178 23.94 -1.82 9.40
N ARG A 179 23.51 -1.18 8.28
CA ARG A 179 23.82 0.24 8.04
C ARG A 179 23.27 1.16 9.12
N ARG A 180 22.05 0.93 9.59
CA ARG A 180 21.46 1.70 10.69
C ARG A 180 22.29 1.50 11.95
N ASP A 181 22.64 0.27 12.29
CA ASP A 181 23.35 -0.06 13.52
C ASP A 181 24.80 0.48 13.47
N ASP A 182 25.45 0.42 12.31
CA ASP A 182 26.74 1.06 12.03
C ASP A 182 26.64 2.58 12.18
N LEU A 183 25.59 3.20 11.63
CA LEU A 183 25.36 4.64 11.75
C LEU A 183 24.96 5.06 13.16
N VAL A 184 24.19 4.27 13.91
CA VAL A 184 23.87 4.51 15.32
C VAL A 184 25.12 4.40 16.18
N THR A 185 25.98 3.44 15.87
CA THR A 185 27.29 3.29 16.53
C THR A 185 28.19 4.47 16.20
N THR A 186 28.20 4.91 14.95
CA THR A 186 28.92 6.11 14.50
C THR A 186 28.35 7.37 15.17
N ILE A 187 27.01 7.51 15.28
CA ILE A 187 26.34 8.61 15.99
C ILE A 187 26.71 8.60 17.46
N ARG A 188 26.81 7.43 18.09
CA ARG A 188 27.22 7.33 19.49
C ARG A 188 28.69 7.70 19.68
N GLN A 189 29.58 7.24 18.79
CA GLN A 189 31.00 7.63 18.78
C GLN A 189 31.15 9.14 18.52
N ILE A 190 30.40 9.68 17.58
CA ILE A 190 30.33 11.12 17.31
C ILE A 190 29.71 11.85 18.52
N SER A 191 28.71 11.29 19.20
CA SER A 191 28.12 11.87 20.42
C SER A 191 29.13 11.95 21.55
N ASP A 192 29.99 10.94 21.70
CA ASP A 192 31.09 10.91 22.66
C ASP A 192 32.20 11.91 22.27
N GLU A 193 32.34 12.24 20.98
CA GLU A 193 33.20 13.33 20.48
C GLU A 193 32.53 14.73 20.51
N VAL A 194 31.19 14.79 20.58
CA VAL A 194 30.36 16.01 20.51
C VAL A 194 30.19 16.72 21.86
N ASP A 195 30.55 16.10 22.98
CA ASP A 195 30.78 16.83 24.24
C ASP A 195 31.89 17.89 24.10
N GLN A 196 32.68 17.84 23.01
CA GLN A 196 33.70 18.84 22.68
C GLN A 196 33.28 19.84 21.58
N VAL A 197 32.14 19.67 20.90
CA VAL A 197 31.74 20.53 19.75
C VAL A 197 30.23 20.83 19.78
N GLU A 198 29.75 21.47 20.85
CA GLU A 198 28.36 21.94 21.06
C GLU A 198 27.86 23.04 20.07
N ARG A 199 28.17 23.01 18.76
CA ARG A 199 27.76 24.11 17.85
C ARG A 199 27.12 23.78 16.51
N GLN A 200 26.83 22.52 16.16
CA GLN A 200 26.22 22.23 14.84
C GLN A 200 25.06 21.23 14.91
N LEU A 201 24.00 21.61 15.63
CA LEU A 201 22.76 20.85 15.75
C LEU A 201 21.71 21.34 14.74
N ALA A 202 21.67 20.78 13.52
CA ALA A 202 20.56 20.97 12.57
C ALA A 202 20.35 19.80 11.57
N ASP A 203 21.38 19.03 11.22
CA ASP A 203 21.30 18.12 10.06
C ASP A 203 20.96 16.64 10.39
N ALA A 204 21.07 16.22 11.65
CA ALA A 204 20.83 14.82 12.06
C ALA A 204 19.36 14.38 12.04
N ASN A 205 18.42 15.31 12.26
CA ASN A 205 16.99 15.01 12.24
C ASN A 205 16.41 14.79 10.83
N ILE A 206 17.15 15.19 9.79
CA ILE A 206 16.69 15.10 8.40
C ILE A 206 16.93 13.68 7.87
N LEU A 207 18.11 13.10 8.12
CA LEU A 207 18.47 11.79 7.61
C LEU A 207 17.71 10.63 8.28
N GLN A 208 17.50 10.70 9.60
CA GLN A 208 16.71 9.70 10.33
C GLN A 208 15.26 9.65 9.84
N ARG A 209 14.66 10.82 9.55
CA ARG A 209 13.32 10.92 8.95
C ARG A 209 13.27 10.44 7.50
N GLU A 210 14.38 10.53 6.75
CA GLU A 210 14.45 9.97 5.41
C GLU A 210 14.53 8.44 5.44
N MET A 211 15.31 7.85 6.36
CA MET A 211 15.38 6.38 6.48
C MET A 211 14.06 5.75 6.95
N GLU A 212 13.35 6.37 7.89
CA GLU A 212 12.00 5.92 8.32
C GLU A 212 10.97 5.96 7.18
N LYS A 213 11.15 6.86 6.20
CA LYS A 213 10.29 6.93 5.01
C LYS A 213 10.60 5.86 3.96
N ILE A 214 11.85 5.41 3.88
CA ILE A 214 12.36 4.50 2.84
C ILE A 214 12.17 3.03 3.24
N TYR A 215 12.31 2.72 4.53
CA TYR A 215 12.02 1.40 5.09
C TYR A 215 11.38 1.58 6.47
N PRO A 216 10.14 1.11 6.72
CA PRO A 216 9.65 0.99 8.08
C PRO A 216 10.48 -0.10 8.79
N LEU A 217 11.54 0.33 9.46
CA LEU A 217 12.48 -0.53 10.22
C LEU A 217 11.84 -1.10 11.49
N ASP A 218 10.64 -0.65 11.83
CA ASP A 218 9.85 -1.15 12.92
C ASP A 218 9.10 -2.41 12.49
N SER A 219 9.53 -3.56 13.01
CA SER A 219 8.90 -4.85 12.74
C SER A 219 7.43 -4.90 13.17
N SER A 220 6.97 -3.99 14.02
CA SER A 220 5.55 -3.88 14.38
C SER A 220 4.69 -3.27 13.27
N LYS A 221 5.31 -2.55 12.32
CA LYS A 221 4.63 -1.83 11.21
C LYS A 221 4.63 -2.60 9.89
N VAL A 222 5.30 -3.75 9.85
CA VAL A 222 5.35 -4.61 8.68
C VAL A 222 4.89 -6.02 9.04
N ILE A 223 4.40 -6.73 8.05
CA ILE A 223 4.05 -8.15 8.15
C ILE A 223 4.73 -8.89 7.00
N GLN A 224 5.30 -10.05 7.30
CA GLN A 224 5.88 -10.92 6.29
C GLN A 224 4.73 -11.68 5.62
N GLY A 225 4.57 -11.47 4.32
CA GLY A 225 3.65 -12.24 3.49
C GLY A 225 4.38 -13.37 2.77
N PRO A 226 3.64 -14.14 1.97
CA PRO A 226 4.20 -15.21 1.14
C PRO A 226 5.11 -14.66 0.03
N ASN A 227 5.79 -15.57 -0.67
CA ASN A 227 6.60 -15.27 -1.86
C ASN A 227 7.70 -14.21 -1.66
N GLU A 228 8.26 -14.16 -0.45
CA GLU A 228 9.31 -13.23 -0.03
C GLU A 228 8.87 -11.75 -0.15
N ILE A 229 7.58 -11.47 0.09
CA ILE A 229 7.03 -10.12 0.08
C ILE A 229 6.83 -9.64 1.52
N ILE A 230 7.25 -8.41 1.80
CA ILE A 230 6.88 -7.72 3.03
C ILE A 230 5.79 -6.71 2.71
N PHE A 231 4.73 -6.68 3.52
CA PHE A 231 3.66 -5.70 3.42
C PHE A 231 3.74 -4.72 4.58
N ALA A 232 3.33 -3.47 4.34
CA ALA A 232 3.00 -2.58 5.43
C ALA A 232 1.78 -3.17 6.15
N LYS A 233 1.89 -3.37 7.45
CA LYS A 233 0.86 -4.02 8.26
C LYS A 233 -0.46 -3.25 8.19
N GLU A 234 -0.37 -1.92 8.15
CA GLU A 234 -1.51 -1.02 8.03
C GLU A 234 -1.50 -0.30 6.67
N GLY A 235 -2.70 -0.09 6.14
CA GLY A 235 -2.94 0.71 4.94
C GLY A 235 -4.15 1.62 5.10
N VAL A 236 -4.39 2.42 4.06
CA VAL A 236 -5.47 3.41 4.04
C VAL A 236 -6.60 2.94 3.14
N VAL A 237 -7.83 3.19 3.60
CA VAL A 237 -9.05 3.00 2.82
C VAL A 237 -9.54 4.36 2.34
N ALA A 238 -9.82 4.46 1.05
CA ALA A 238 -10.19 5.71 0.39
C ALA A 238 -11.35 5.55 -0.59
N VAL A 239 -12.01 6.67 -0.88
CA VAL A 239 -13.08 6.79 -1.86
C VAL A 239 -12.78 7.87 -2.86
N LYS A 240 -13.24 7.68 -4.10
CA LYS A 240 -13.02 8.62 -5.19
C LYS A 240 -14.08 9.73 -5.15
N ARG A 241 -13.65 10.98 -5.16
CA ARG A 241 -14.51 12.17 -5.18
C ARG A 241 -14.06 13.09 -6.32
N PHE A 242 -15.01 13.82 -6.89
CA PHE A 242 -14.72 14.80 -7.93
C PHE A 242 -14.77 16.20 -7.30
N ARG A 243 -13.70 16.99 -7.47
CA ARG A 243 -13.67 18.41 -7.07
C ARG A 243 -13.41 19.31 -8.27
N GLY A 244 -13.88 20.56 -8.17
CA GLY A 244 -13.73 21.62 -9.19
C GLY A 244 -15.07 22.07 -9.76
N THR A 245 -15.10 23.26 -10.37
CA THR A 245 -16.31 23.90 -10.92
C THR A 245 -17.04 23.09 -12.00
N LEU A 246 -16.39 22.04 -12.53
CA LEU A 246 -16.94 21.10 -13.52
C LEU A 246 -16.65 19.62 -13.16
N GLY A 247 -16.22 19.32 -11.92
CA GLY A 247 -15.94 17.94 -11.50
C GLY A 247 -14.79 17.25 -12.24
N THR A 248 -13.88 18.00 -12.88
CA THR A 248 -12.84 17.43 -13.75
C THR A 248 -11.64 16.85 -12.99
N LYS A 249 -11.47 17.17 -11.69
CA LYS A 249 -10.34 16.69 -10.90
C LYS A 249 -10.77 15.59 -9.94
N GLU A 250 -10.24 14.39 -10.17
CA GLU A 250 -10.35 13.26 -9.26
C GLU A 250 -9.52 13.52 -8.00
N GLN A 251 -10.10 13.24 -6.83
CA GLN A 251 -9.46 13.28 -5.53
C GLN A 251 -9.85 12.04 -4.74
N TYR A 252 -8.93 11.52 -3.94
CA TYR A 252 -9.18 10.35 -3.10
C TYR A 252 -9.27 10.80 -1.64
N HIS A 253 -10.42 10.55 -1.02
CA HIS A 253 -10.69 10.92 0.37
C HIS A 253 -10.51 9.70 1.26
N TRP A 254 -9.73 9.82 2.33
CA TRP A 254 -9.50 8.72 3.26
C TRP A 254 -10.69 8.56 4.20
N ILE A 255 -11.27 7.36 4.22
CA ILE A 255 -12.47 7.03 5.01
C ILE A 255 -12.21 5.97 6.08
N GLY A 256 -10.99 5.45 6.17
CA GLY A 256 -10.66 4.41 7.12
C GLY A 256 -9.25 3.88 6.92
N THR A 257 -8.95 2.85 7.70
CA THR A 257 -7.71 2.08 7.61
C THR A 257 -8.04 0.61 7.45
N PHE A 258 -7.07 -0.15 6.98
CA PHE A 258 -7.13 -1.60 7.01
C PHE A 258 -5.82 -2.16 7.54
N THR A 259 -5.88 -3.37 8.07
CA THR A 259 -4.71 -4.08 8.58
C THR A 259 -4.68 -5.48 7.98
N PHE A 260 -3.52 -5.91 7.48
CA PHE A 260 -3.31 -7.32 7.15
C PHE A 260 -3.21 -8.10 8.47
N ASN A 261 -4.15 -9.01 8.70
CA ASN A 261 -4.17 -9.83 9.90
C ASN A 261 -3.34 -11.09 9.72
N GLU A 262 -3.67 -11.87 8.70
CA GLU A 262 -3.06 -13.16 8.39
C GLU A 262 -3.00 -13.37 6.87
N PHE A 263 -1.98 -14.10 6.45
CA PHE A 263 -1.89 -14.68 5.10
C PHE A 263 -2.07 -16.17 5.24
N PHE A 264 -2.88 -16.76 4.38
CA PHE A 264 -3.19 -18.17 4.41
C PHE A 264 -3.09 -18.74 3.00
N GLU A 265 -3.00 -20.06 2.93
CA GLU A 265 -3.08 -20.83 1.70
C GLU A 265 -4.27 -21.77 1.91
N ASP A 266 -5.27 -21.71 1.03
CA ASP A 266 -6.26 -22.77 0.96
C ASP A 266 -5.50 -24.05 0.59
N ASP A 267 -5.28 -24.92 1.58
CA ASP A 267 -4.90 -26.31 1.34
C ASP A 267 -6.06 -26.91 0.52
N GLU A 268 -5.96 -26.87 -0.81
CA GLU A 268 -6.77 -27.70 -1.69
C GLU A 268 -6.44 -29.15 -1.35
N GLY A 269 -7.14 -29.66 -0.33
CA GLY A 269 -6.95 -30.99 0.17
C GLY A 269 -7.18 -31.99 -0.96
N ASP A 270 -6.14 -32.78 -1.24
CA ASP A 270 -6.20 -33.99 -2.05
C ASP A 270 -7.47 -34.80 -1.69
N GLY A 271 -8.46 -34.74 -2.58
CA GLY A 271 -9.69 -35.52 -2.55
C GLY A 271 -9.66 -36.65 -3.57
#